data_AF-A0A2T2YKP4-F1
#
_entry.id   AF-A0A2T2YKP4-F1
#
_cell.length_a   1.000
_cell.length_b   1.000
_cell.length_c   1.000
_cell.angle_alpha   90.00
_cell.angle_beta   90.00
_cell.angle_gamma   90.00
#
_symmetry.space_group_name_H-M   'P 1'
#
loop_
_entity.id
_entity.type
_entity.pdbx_description
1 polymer ?
#
loop_
_entity_poly.entity_id
_entity_poly.type
_entity_poly.pdbx_seq_one_letter_code
_entity_poly.pdbx_strand_id
1 'polypeptide(L)'
;MKNVKDRYQFIIGFAAIIISLSAFKEELNKILIDFGFISFTGASYLYALILSFVLIVHLYVILYILAETQYANFKIFNTLETISFTLFLFTLALPFILATVYILNTAFLWLSTIKPFVFNTRYADLLNAAISTTISTLFMVVINMLIDKYKKIRKKTEQAELEYEEIKSLEIANKLYREGYYYQSFVEAFKILENAIFKALRSRDLIFRKGDLNQMLAIARKYNIITSTEFDKVQAFQNSRNAGIQLLTSEITKAELDNLLSFIKNIFNKTEIKSTPIEESAPIEEFSNQYFKGKVFKDFSSAKQLSGEINKPIFMVIYDDSNPTKSKLKHALGYFTEYETTKNLIKENFIQVLVDKDVPNVAEFIPIEDPLENCLLVILTPNGTILRQEGVSGNPDVGLGRVRQAISDWANTTE
;
A
#
# COMPACT_ATOMS: atom_id res chain seq x y z
N MET A 1 16.46 9.31 2.88
CA MET A 1 16.73 10.75 3.18
C MET A 1 15.62 11.69 2.72
N LYS A 2 15.02 11.52 1.53
CA LYS A 2 13.93 12.41 1.03
C LYS A 2 12.74 12.52 2.01
N ASN A 3 12.24 11.39 2.50
CA ASN A 3 11.13 11.32 3.48
C ASN A 3 11.42 12.01 4.82
N VAL A 4 12.69 12.15 5.21
CA VAL A 4 13.07 12.83 6.46
C VAL A 4 13.09 14.34 6.24
N LYS A 5 13.58 14.79 5.07
CA LYS A 5 13.57 16.20 4.66
C LYS A 5 12.15 16.78 4.62
N ASP A 6 11.21 16.02 4.05
CA ASP A 6 9.81 16.47 3.91
C ASP A 6 9.13 16.64 5.29
N ARG A 7 9.48 15.80 6.27
CA ARG A 7 8.96 15.91 7.65
C ARG A 7 9.49 17.15 8.37
N TYR A 8 10.78 17.47 8.22
CA TYR A 8 11.34 18.68 8.83
C TYR A 8 10.77 19.95 8.21
N GLN A 9 10.54 19.96 6.89
CA GLN A 9 9.89 21.10 6.23
C GLN A 9 8.47 21.34 6.77
N PHE A 10 7.71 20.27 7.01
CA PHE A 10 6.39 20.40 7.63
C PHE A 10 6.47 20.98 9.05
N ILE A 11 7.37 20.47 9.89
CA ILE A 11 7.56 20.96 11.28
C ILE A 11 7.99 22.43 11.28
N ILE A 12 8.95 22.80 10.42
CA ILE A 12 9.44 24.19 10.30
C ILE A 12 8.34 25.10 9.77
N GLY A 13 7.59 24.68 8.75
CA GLY A 13 6.46 25.45 8.22
C GLY A 13 5.39 25.67 9.27
N PHE A 14 5.07 24.64 10.05
CA PHE A 14 4.11 24.74 11.14
C PHE A 14 4.61 25.65 12.28
N ALA A 15 5.88 25.54 12.67
CA ALA A 15 6.49 26.44 13.64
C ALA A 15 6.49 27.91 13.17
N ALA A 16 6.74 28.14 11.87
CA ALA A 16 6.68 29.47 11.27
C ALA A 16 5.26 30.06 11.33
N ILE A 17 4.23 29.26 11.06
CA ILE A 17 2.83 29.67 11.22
C ILE A 17 2.55 30.06 12.68
N ILE A 18 2.98 29.24 13.64
CA ILE A 18 2.80 29.53 15.07
C ILE A 18 3.47 30.86 15.44
N ILE A 19 4.73 31.05 15.04
CA ILE A 19 5.49 32.27 15.33
C ILE A 19 4.83 33.49 14.67
N SER A 20 4.35 33.34 13.44
CA SER A 20 3.65 34.42 12.76
C SER A 20 2.34 34.78 13.45
N LEU A 21 1.57 33.79 13.92
CA LEU A 21 0.30 34.03 14.60
C LEU A 21 0.48 34.56 16.03
N SER A 22 1.58 34.21 16.70
CA SER A 22 1.87 34.71 18.05
C SER A 22 2.15 36.22 18.07
N ALA A 23 2.63 36.80 16.96
CA ALA A 23 2.79 38.24 16.80
C ALA A 23 1.45 39.00 16.84
N PHE A 24 0.34 38.33 16.49
CA PHE A 24 -1.01 38.90 16.50
C PHE A 24 -1.78 38.59 17.80
N LYS A 25 -1.09 38.31 18.91
CA LYS A 25 -1.71 37.89 20.17
C LYS A 25 -2.74 38.92 20.68
N GLU A 26 -2.46 40.21 20.54
CA GLU A 26 -3.37 41.27 21.01
C GLU A 26 -4.63 41.36 20.16
N GLU A 27 -4.50 41.23 18.84
CA GLU A 27 -5.62 41.17 17.90
C GLU A 27 -6.46 39.92 18.14
N LEU A 28 -5.82 38.77 18.34
CA LEU A 28 -6.49 37.50 18.63
C LEU A 28 -7.23 37.52 19.98
N ASN A 29 -6.75 38.27 20.97
CA ASN A 29 -7.46 38.47 22.23
C ASN A 29 -8.77 39.26 22.06
N LYS A 30 -8.88 40.11 21.04
CA LYS A 30 -10.10 40.86 20.74
C LYS A 30 -11.16 40.01 20.04
N ILE A 31 -10.77 38.89 19.43
CA ILE A 31 -11.70 37.96 18.80
C ILE A 31 -12.30 37.06 19.89
N LEU A 32 -13.51 37.39 20.33
CA LEU A 32 -14.28 36.56 21.25
C LEU A 32 -15.16 35.59 20.44
N ILE A 33 -14.94 34.30 20.62
CA ILE A 33 -15.79 33.25 20.07
C ILE A 33 -16.69 32.76 21.19
N ASP A 34 -17.99 32.99 21.05
CA ASP A 34 -19.00 32.61 22.04
C ASP A 34 -20.03 31.67 21.41
N PHE A 35 -20.12 30.46 21.94
CA PHE A 35 -21.10 29.45 21.55
C PHE A 35 -22.31 29.39 22.50
N GLY A 36 -22.40 30.27 23.50
CA GLY A 36 -23.45 30.32 24.51
C GLY A 36 -23.21 29.39 25.71
N PHE A 37 -22.55 28.25 25.51
CA PHE A 37 -22.15 27.31 26.58
C PHE A 37 -20.66 27.37 26.93
N ILE A 38 -19.84 27.85 25.99
CA ILE A 38 -18.42 28.09 26.19
C ILE A 38 -18.02 29.32 25.38
N SER A 39 -17.19 30.17 25.97
CA SER A 39 -16.58 31.29 25.30
C SER A 39 -15.07 31.27 25.50
N PHE A 40 -14.34 31.64 24.46
CA PHE A 40 -12.90 31.74 24.50
C PHE A 40 -12.40 32.79 23.51
N THR A 41 -11.22 33.33 23.77
CA THR A 41 -10.56 34.25 22.83
C THR A 41 -9.82 33.47 21.74
N GLY A 42 -9.62 34.10 20.58
CA GLY A 42 -8.78 33.55 19.52
C GLY A 42 -7.35 33.22 19.99
N ALA A 43 -6.82 33.99 20.95
CA ALA A 43 -5.51 33.74 21.54
C ALA A 43 -5.49 32.45 22.39
N SER A 44 -6.53 32.21 23.21
CA SER A 44 -6.67 30.98 23.99
C SER A 44 -6.80 29.76 23.08
N TYR A 45 -7.54 29.89 21.97
CA TYR A 45 -7.64 28.85 20.96
C TYR A 45 -6.30 28.53 20.29
N LEU A 46 -5.56 29.56 19.86
CA LEU A 46 -4.24 29.39 19.27
C LEU A 46 -3.28 28.70 20.25
N TYR A 47 -3.30 29.10 21.53
CA TYR A 47 -2.48 28.46 22.56
C TYR A 47 -2.82 26.97 22.71
N ALA A 48 -4.10 26.60 22.76
CA ALA A 48 -4.54 25.21 22.82
C ALA A 48 -4.10 24.40 21.60
N LEU A 49 -4.16 24.98 20.40
CA LEU A 49 -3.63 24.36 19.18
C LEU A 49 -2.13 24.11 19.31
N ILE A 50 -1.34 25.12 19.68
CA ILE A 50 0.12 24.99 19.86
C ILE A 50 0.43 23.86 20.83
N LEU A 51 -0.20 23.86 22.00
CA LEU A 51 0.01 22.84 23.03
C LEU A 51 -0.35 21.44 22.51
N SER A 52 -1.46 21.32 21.76
CA SER A 52 -1.89 20.04 21.16
C SER A 52 -0.86 19.52 20.16
N PHE A 53 -0.35 20.38 19.28
CA PHE A 53 0.69 19.99 18.33
C PHE A 53 2.01 19.63 19.00
N VAL A 54 2.44 20.40 20.01
CA VAL A 54 3.63 20.06 20.81
C VAL A 54 3.45 18.68 21.43
N LEU A 55 2.29 18.39 22.04
CA LEU A 55 1.99 17.08 22.61
C LEU A 55 2.03 15.97 21.55
N ILE A 56 1.41 16.18 20.39
CA ILE A 56 1.42 15.22 19.27
C ILE A 56 2.84 14.93 18.81
N VAL A 57 3.68 15.97 18.65
CA VAL A 57 5.09 15.80 18.26
C VAL A 57 5.85 15.01 19.32
N HIS A 58 5.65 15.29 20.61
CA HIS A 58 6.30 14.54 21.69
C HIS A 58 5.86 13.07 21.70
N LEU A 59 4.56 12.79 21.53
CA LEU A 59 4.05 11.42 21.41
C LEU A 59 4.70 10.69 20.22
N TYR A 60 4.83 11.36 19.07
CA TYR A 60 5.48 10.82 17.89
C TYR A 60 6.97 10.56 18.09
N VAL A 61 7.70 11.50 18.72
CA VAL A 61 9.13 11.35 19.02
C VAL A 61 9.38 10.22 20.00
N ILE A 62 8.56 10.09 21.05
CA ILE A 62 8.63 8.97 22.00
C ILE A 62 8.46 7.64 21.25
N LEU A 63 7.47 7.55 20.35
CA LEU A 63 7.25 6.36 19.53
C LEU A 63 8.41 6.05 18.60
N TYR A 64 9.06 7.08 18.07
CA TYR A 64 10.21 6.95 17.19
C TYR A 64 11.45 6.47 17.95
N ILE A 65 11.79 7.10 19.07
CA ILE A 65 12.94 6.69 19.91
C ILE A 65 12.74 5.27 20.42
N LEU A 66 11.53 4.94 20.90
CA LEU A 66 11.26 3.62 21.46
C LEU A 66 11.07 2.56 20.38
N ALA A 67 10.89 2.93 19.11
CA ALA A 67 10.78 2.00 17.99
C ALA A 67 12.01 1.10 17.83
N GLU A 68 13.19 1.61 18.17
CA GLU A 68 14.47 0.90 18.05
C GLU A 68 14.81 0.09 19.32
N THR A 69 14.01 0.23 20.38
CA THR A 69 14.24 -0.45 21.65
C THR A 69 13.45 -1.76 21.75
N GLN A 70 13.87 -2.64 22.67
CA GLN A 70 13.12 -3.85 23.04
C GLN A 70 11.65 -3.59 23.45
N TYR A 71 11.33 -2.37 23.87
CA TYR A 71 9.99 -1.98 24.29
C TYR A 71 9.04 -1.72 23.12
N ALA A 72 9.54 -1.58 21.89
CA ALA A 72 8.73 -1.28 20.70
C ALA A 72 7.52 -2.21 20.51
N ASN A 73 7.60 -3.44 21.02
CA ASN A 73 6.58 -4.48 20.89
C ASN A 73 5.49 -4.42 21.97
N PHE A 74 5.55 -3.49 22.93
CA PHE A 74 4.51 -3.38 23.94
C PHE A 74 3.23 -2.80 23.32
N LYS A 75 2.09 -3.42 23.64
CA LYS A 75 0.76 -3.00 23.13
C LYS A 75 0.50 -1.50 23.34
N ILE A 76 1.02 -0.94 24.44
CA ILE A 76 0.87 0.49 24.78
C ILE A 76 1.38 1.41 23.68
N PHE A 77 2.43 1.05 22.93
CA PHE A 77 2.97 1.91 21.86
C PHE A 77 2.08 1.95 20.63
N ASN A 78 1.40 0.85 20.27
CA ASN A 78 0.42 0.90 19.18
C ASN A 78 -0.81 1.74 19.57
N THR A 79 -1.23 1.63 20.84
CA THR A 79 -2.28 2.49 21.38
C THR A 79 -1.84 3.96 21.35
N LEU A 80 -0.60 4.24 21.76
CA LEU A 80 -0.02 5.59 21.76
C LEU A 80 0.10 6.15 20.33
N GLU A 81 0.47 5.33 19.35
CA GLU A 81 0.52 5.70 17.92
C GLU A 81 -0.86 6.02 17.38
N THR A 82 -1.86 5.19 17.70
CA THR A 82 -3.26 5.45 17.35
C THR A 82 -3.74 6.74 18.01
N ILE A 83 -3.49 6.93 19.32
CA ILE A 83 -3.86 8.14 20.07
C ILE A 83 -3.21 9.38 19.44
N SER A 84 -1.91 9.34 19.14
CA SER A 84 -1.19 10.45 18.54
C SER A 84 -1.79 10.84 17.18
N PHE A 85 -2.14 9.85 16.36
CA PHE A 85 -2.76 10.09 15.06
C PHE A 85 -4.20 10.61 15.18
N THR A 86 -4.98 10.07 16.13
CA THR A 86 -6.33 10.56 16.43
C THR A 86 -6.29 12.01 16.90
N LEU A 87 -5.39 12.34 17.84
CA LEU A 87 -5.21 13.72 18.32
C LEU A 87 -4.80 14.65 17.19
N PHE A 88 -3.92 14.20 16.29
CA PHE A 88 -3.54 14.97 15.11
C PHE A 88 -4.71 15.25 14.17
N LEU A 89 -5.47 14.23 13.79
CA LEU A 89 -6.66 14.40 12.95
C LEU A 89 -7.70 15.29 13.62
N PHE A 90 -7.92 15.11 14.92
CA PHE A 90 -8.84 15.93 15.69
C PHE A 90 -8.41 17.40 15.70
N THR A 91 -7.12 17.66 15.95
CA THR A 91 -6.55 19.01 15.96
C THR A 91 -6.69 19.69 14.60
N LEU A 92 -6.49 18.95 13.49
CA LEU A 92 -6.69 19.46 12.13
C LEU A 92 -8.17 19.68 11.79
N ALA A 93 -9.07 18.85 12.29
CA ALA A 93 -10.51 18.98 12.06
C ALA A 93 -11.16 20.09 12.92
N LEU A 94 -10.54 20.45 14.04
CA LEU A 94 -11.09 21.36 15.03
C LEU A 94 -11.57 22.72 14.47
N PRO A 95 -10.84 23.41 13.56
CA PRO A 95 -11.34 24.66 12.97
C PRO A 95 -12.67 24.47 12.23
N PHE A 96 -12.82 23.37 11.49
CA PHE A 96 -14.04 23.07 10.74
C PHE A 96 -15.20 22.71 11.66
N ILE A 97 -14.92 21.98 12.75
CA ILE A 97 -15.90 21.67 13.80
C ILE A 97 -16.43 22.98 14.40
N LEU A 98 -15.52 23.86 14.84
CA LEU A 98 -15.88 25.13 15.46
C LEU A 98 -16.64 26.04 14.50
N ALA A 99 -16.22 26.14 13.24
CA ALA A 99 -16.93 26.91 12.21
C ALA A 99 -18.34 26.38 11.96
N THR A 100 -18.51 25.06 11.91
CA THR A 100 -19.82 24.42 11.72
C THR A 100 -20.75 24.71 12.91
N VAL A 101 -20.24 24.55 14.14
CA VAL A 101 -21.00 24.86 15.35
C VAL A 101 -21.38 26.35 15.39
N TYR A 102 -20.47 27.24 15.00
CA TYR A 102 -20.72 28.69 14.96
C TYR A 102 -21.82 29.06 13.97
N ILE A 103 -21.76 28.51 12.74
CA ILE A 103 -22.77 28.74 11.70
C ILE A 103 -24.14 28.24 12.16
N LEU A 104 -24.20 27.05 12.76
CA LEU A 104 -25.45 26.47 13.24
C LEU A 104 -26.03 27.27 14.41
N ASN A 105 -25.20 27.70 15.36
CA ASN A 105 -25.64 28.55 16.46
C ASN A 105 -26.18 29.89 15.95
N THR A 106 -25.48 30.52 14.99
CA THR A 106 -25.91 31.78 14.38
C THR A 106 -27.23 31.62 13.61
N ALA A 107 -27.37 30.56 12.82
CA ALA A 107 -28.60 30.25 12.10
C ALA A 107 -29.77 29.99 13.07
N PHE A 108 -29.50 29.32 14.18
CA PHE A 108 -30.48 29.06 15.23
C PHE A 108 -30.95 30.35 15.93
N LEU A 109 -30.02 31.24 16.31
CA LEU A 109 -30.36 32.55 16.88
C LEU A 109 -31.22 33.37 15.91
N TRP A 110 -30.88 33.36 14.62
CA TRP A 110 -31.67 34.01 13.57
C TRP A 110 -33.09 33.43 13.48
N LEU A 111 -33.24 32.11 13.47
CA LEU A 111 -34.53 31.42 13.49
C LEU A 111 -35.38 31.76 14.73
N SER A 112 -34.73 31.83 15.90
CA SER A 112 -35.41 32.17 17.16
C SER A 112 -35.98 33.59 17.16
N THR A 113 -35.32 34.52 16.47
CA THR A 113 -35.77 35.92 16.32
C THR A 113 -37.07 36.01 15.50
N ILE A 114 -37.25 35.13 14.51
CA ILE A 114 -38.44 35.12 13.64
C ILE A 114 -39.66 34.52 14.35
N LYS A 115 -39.46 33.58 15.28
CA LYS A 115 -40.55 32.89 16.00
C LYS A 115 -40.35 32.91 17.53
N PRO A 116 -40.41 34.09 18.16
CA PRO A 116 -40.13 34.25 19.59
C PRO A 116 -41.11 33.47 20.49
N PHE A 117 -42.32 33.17 20.00
CA PHE A 117 -43.36 32.49 20.77
C PHE A 117 -43.13 30.99 20.98
N VAL A 118 -42.32 30.34 20.14
CA VAL A 118 -42.15 28.87 20.16
C VAL A 118 -40.92 28.44 20.97
N PHE A 119 -39.93 29.32 21.15
CA PHE A 119 -38.65 28.97 21.77
C PHE A 119 -38.50 29.63 23.14
N ASN A 120 -38.92 28.92 24.20
CA ASN A 120 -38.50 29.23 25.56
C ASN A 120 -36.96 29.08 25.64
N THR A 121 -36.27 29.99 26.34
CA THR A 121 -34.80 30.01 26.46
C THR A 121 -34.21 28.68 26.93
N ARG A 122 -34.91 27.97 27.83
CA ARG A 122 -34.47 26.63 28.26
C ARG A 122 -34.48 25.58 27.14
N TYR A 123 -35.40 25.65 26.18
CA TYR A 123 -35.43 24.71 25.05
C TYR A 123 -34.32 25.02 24.04
N ALA A 124 -33.97 26.29 23.88
CA ALA A 124 -32.84 26.71 23.04
C ALA A 124 -31.51 26.12 23.53
N ASP A 125 -31.23 26.21 24.83
CA ASP A 125 -29.98 25.67 25.40
C ASP A 125 -29.89 24.15 25.27
N LEU A 126 -30.99 23.43 25.54
CA LEU A 126 -31.06 21.97 25.37
C LEU A 126 -30.86 21.55 23.92
N LEU A 127 -31.46 22.27 22.97
CA LEU A 127 -31.31 21.99 21.55
C LEU A 127 -29.88 22.26 21.06
N ASN A 128 -29.25 23.36 21.51
CA ASN A 128 -27.85 23.66 21.20
C ASN A 128 -26.90 22.59 21.74
N ALA A 129 -27.11 22.14 22.97
CA ALA A 129 -26.35 21.03 23.55
C ALA A 129 -26.53 19.73 22.73
N ALA A 130 -27.76 19.43 22.30
CA ALA A 130 -28.05 18.24 21.49
C ALA A 130 -27.39 18.32 20.10
N ILE A 131 -27.45 19.47 19.43
CA ILE A 131 -26.81 19.70 18.13
C ILE A 131 -25.29 19.57 18.23
N SER A 132 -24.67 20.23 19.21
CA SER A 132 -23.22 20.16 19.45
C SER A 132 -22.76 18.71 19.70
N THR A 133 -23.52 17.97 20.53
CA THR A 133 -23.24 16.55 20.83
C THR A 133 -23.35 15.69 19.58
N THR A 134 -24.37 15.93 18.74
CA THR A 134 -24.59 15.20 17.49
C THR A 134 -23.46 15.44 16.50
N ILE A 135 -23.05 16.70 16.31
CA ILE A 135 -21.94 17.06 15.42
C ILE A 135 -20.64 16.43 15.90
N SER A 136 -20.35 16.54 17.20
CA SER A 136 -19.15 15.94 17.79
C SER A 136 -19.11 14.42 17.58
N THR A 137 -20.26 13.75 17.74
CA THR A 137 -20.39 12.31 17.51
C THR A 137 -20.16 11.95 16.04
N LEU A 138 -20.76 12.69 15.10
CA LEU A 138 -20.56 12.48 13.66
C LEU A 138 -19.09 12.68 13.27
N PHE A 139 -18.42 13.70 13.80
CA PHE A 139 -17.00 13.93 13.58
C PHE A 139 -16.14 12.79 14.12
N MET A 140 -16.45 12.26 15.31
CA MET A 140 -15.74 11.09 15.85
C MET A 140 -15.90 9.86 14.97
N VAL A 141 -17.08 9.63 14.38
CA VAL A 141 -17.30 8.55 13.40
C VAL A 141 -16.43 8.77 12.15
N VAL A 142 -16.39 9.99 11.61
CA VAL A 142 -15.54 10.34 10.46
C VAL A 142 -14.05 10.13 10.77
N ILE A 143 -13.58 10.58 11.95
CA ILE A 143 -12.20 10.38 12.39
C ILE A 143 -11.88 8.89 12.49
N ASN A 144 -12.76 8.07 13.09
CA ASN A 144 -12.56 6.62 13.17
C ASN A 144 -12.48 5.97 11.77
N MET A 145 -13.35 6.36 10.83
CA MET A 145 -13.28 5.89 9.44
C MET A 145 -11.95 6.27 8.76
N LEU A 146 -11.44 7.47 8.99
CA LEU A 146 -10.14 7.92 8.47
C LEU A 146 -8.98 7.15 9.09
N ILE A 147 -9.04 6.86 10.39
CA ILE A 147 -8.05 6.03 11.11
C ILE A 147 -8.02 4.62 10.51
N ASP A 148 -9.18 4.00 10.30
CA ASP A 148 -9.26 2.65 9.74
C ASP A 148 -8.75 2.62 8.29
N LYS A 149 -9.13 3.62 7.48
CA LYS A 149 -8.61 3.78 6.12
C LYS A 149 -7.10 3.94 6.11
N TYR A 150 -6.55 4.77 6.99
CA TYR A 150 -5.12 4.99 7.14
C TYR A 150 -4.39 3.69 7.53
N LYS A 151 -4.91 2.95 8.53
CA LYS A 151 -4.35 1.65 8.96
C LYS A 151 -4.34 0.64 7.81
N LYS A 152 -5.43 0.54 7.04
CA LYS A 152 -5.51 -0.35 5.87
C LYS A 152 -4.49 0.01 4.79
N ILE A 153 -4.41 1.29 4.43
CA ILE A 153 -3.45 1.77 3.41
C ILE A 153 -2.02 1.48 3.87
N ARG A 154 -1.67 1.82 5.11
CA ARG A 154 -0.34 1.59 5.64
C ARG A 154 0.04 0.10 5.65
N LYS A 155 -0.88 -0.78 6.09
CA LYS A 155 -0.65 -2.23 6.07
C LYS A 155 -0.38 -2.72 4.64
N LYS A 156 -1.14 -2.24 3.66
CA LYS A 156 -0.95 -2.58 2.24
C LYS A 156 0.39 -2.06 1.70
N THR A 157 0.77 -0.83 2.01
CA THR A 157 2.05 -0.26 1.59
C THR A 157 3.23 -1.02 2.21
N GLU A 158 3.18 -1.32 3.52
CA GLU A 158 4.21 -2.11 4.20
C GLU A 158 4.34 -3.51 3.59
N GLN A 159 3.23 -4.17 3.26
CA GLN A 159 3.25 -5.47 2.57
C GLN A 159 3.89 -5.38 1.19
N ALA A 160 3.54 -4.37 0.39
CA ALA A 160 4.11 -4.17 -0.94
C ALA A 160 5.61 -3.85 -0.89
N GLU A 161 6.07 -3.05 0.09
CA GLU A 161 7.49 -2.78 0.31
C GLU A 161 8.26 -4.07 0.65
N LEU A 162 7.70 -4.93 1.51
CA LEU A 162 8.32 -6.22 1.86
C LEU A 162 8.37 -7.18 0.66
N GLU A 163 7.31 -7.25 -0.14
CA GLU A 163 7.28 -8.03 -1.40
C GLU A 163 8.34 -7.54 -2.38
N TYR A 164 8.46 -6.23 -2.56
CA TYR A 164 9.49 -5.65 -3.41
C TYR A 164 10.91 -5.98 -2.92
N GLU A 165 11.18 -5.85 -1.61
CA GLU A 165 12.47 -6.22 -1.03
C GLU A 165 12.79 -7.71 -1.18
N GLU A 166 11.80 -8.58 -1.03
CA GLU A 166 11.95 -10.02 -1.24
C GLU A 166 12.27 -10.36 -2.69
N ILE A 167 11.52 -9.82 -3.65
CA ILE A 167 11.78 -10.03 -5.09
C ILE A 167 13.19 -9.56 -5.45
N LYS A 168 13.57 -8.36 -4.99
CA LYS A 168 14.90 -7.80 -5.22
C LYS A 168 15.98 -8.70 -4.61
N SER A 169 15.81 -9.14 -3.37
CA SER A 169 16.79 -10.02 -2.70
C SER A 169 16.88 -11.38 -3.38
N LEU A 170 15.76 -11.92 -3.88
CA LEU A 170 15.70 -13.18 -4.64
C LEU A 170 16.43 -13.07 -5.97
N GLU A 171 16.23 -11.98 -6.70
CA GLU A 171 16.95 -11.72 -7.96
C GLU A 171 18.46 -11.64 -7.75
N ILE A 172 18.90 -10.93 -6.71
CA ILE A 172 20.31 -10.81 -6.35
C ILE A 172 20.86 -12.17 -5.91
N ALA A 173 20.16 -12.90 -5.04
CA ALA A 173 20.54 -14.23 -4.60
C ALA A 173 20.73 -15.20 -5.79
N ASN A 174 19.77 -15.23 -6.72
CA ASN A 174 19.84 -16.08 -7.91
C ASN A 174 20.94 -15.68 -8.89
N LYS A 175 21.23 -14.38 -9.01
CA LYS A 175 22.37 -13.89 -9.79
C LYS A 175 23.68 -14.39 -9.19
N LEU A 176 23.90 -14.15 -7.90
CA LEU A 176 25.10 -14.56 -7.16
C LEU A 176 25.29 -16.09 -7.17
N TYR A 177 24.20 -16.85 -7.05
CA TYR A 177 24.21 -18.30 -7.15
C TYR A 177 24.80 -18.79 -8.49
N ARG A 178 24.32 -18.20 -9.60
CA ARG A 178 24.76 -18.57 -10.95
C ARG A 178 26.21 -18.18 -11.22
N GLU A 179 26.67 -17.10 -10.60
CA GLU A 179 28.04 -16.60 -10.69
C GLU A 179 29.02 -17.36 -9.75
N GLY A 180 28.53 -18.31 -8.94
CA GLY A 180 29.36 -19.09 -8.01
C GLY A 180 29.65 -18.39 -6.68
N TYR A 181 29.07 -17.21 -6.43
CA TYR A 181 29.17 -16.47 -5.17
C TYR A 181 28.18 -17.01 -4.12
N TYR A 182 28.38 -18.26 -3.70
CA TYR A 182 27.42 -18.99 -2.85
C TYR A 182 27.21 -18.35 -1.49
N TYR A 183 28.26 -17.83 -0.85
CA TYR A 183 28.13 -17.16 0.45
C TYR A 183 27.26 -15.90 0.36
N GLN A 184 27.51 -15.03 -0.62
CA GLN A 184 26.73 -13.80 -0.81
C GLN A 184 25.29 -14.13 -1.19
N SER A 185 25.09 -15.16 -2.03
CA SER A 185 23.77 -15.68 -2.36
C SER A 185 23.04 -16.20 -1.10
N PHE A 186 23.74 -16.90 -0.20
CA PHE A 186 23.20 -17.36 1.08
C PHE A 186 22.78 -16.20 1.98
N VAL A 187 23.58 -15.14 2.08
CA VAL A 187 23.24 -13.95 2.86
C VAL A 187 21.96 -13.30 2.33
N GLU A 188 21.83 -13.13 1.01
CA GLU A 188 20.62 -12.58 0.40
C GLU A 188 19.40 -13.51 0.55
N ALA A 189 19.59 -14.82 0.36
CA ALA A 189 18.54 -15.81 0.60
C ALA A 189 18.08 -15.80 2.07
N PHE A 190 19.00 -15.62 3.01
CA PHE A 190 18.67 -15.55 4.43
C PHE A 190 17.81 -14.31 4.75
N LYS A 191 18.02 -13.17 4.10
CA LYS A 191 17.14 -12.00 4.24
C LYS A 191 15.71 -12.29 3.78
N ILE A 192 15.57 -13.07 2.71
CA ILE A 192 14.25 -13.53 2.22
C ILE A 192 13.58 -14.39 3.30
N LEU A 193 14.32 -15.29 3.95
CA LEU A 193 13.81 -16.10 5.07
C LEU A 193 13.36 -15.24 6.24
N GLU A 194 14.16 -14.24 6.65
CA GLU A 194 13.79 -13.30 7.71
C GLU A 194 12.49 -12.55 7.37
N ASN A 195 12.35 -12.07 6.13
CA ASN A 195 11.15 -11.39 5.66
C ASN A 195 9.93 -12.32 5.61
N ALA A 196 10.09 -13.58 5.19
CA ALA A 196 9.03 -14.58 5.16
C ALA A 196 8.48 -14.85 6.57
N ILE A 197 9.36 -15.04 7.56
CA ILE A 197 8.96 -15.23 8.97
C ILE A 197 8.27 -13.97 9.50
N PHE A 198 8.77 -12.79 9.16
CA PHE A 198 8.15 -11.52 9.53
C PHE A 198 6.73 -11.39 8.96
N LYS A 199 6.54 -11.71 7.66
CA LYS A 199 5.22 -11.73 7.02
C LYS A 199 4.27 -12.73 7.69
N ALA A 200 4.76 -13.93 8.01
CA ALA A 200 4.00 -14.95 8.70
C ALA A 200 3.51 -14.52 10.10
N LEU A 201 4.36 -13.79 10.84
CA LEU A 201 3.99 -13.20 12.12
C LEU A 201 2.91 -12.12 11.93
N ARG A 202 3.08 -11.24 10.94
CA ARG A 202 2.13 -10.16 10.63
C ARG A 202 0.77 -10.66 10.13
N SER A 203 0.72 -11.78 9.41
CA SER A 203 -0.55 -12.34 8.92
C SER A 203 -1.45 -12.86 10.04
N ARG A 204 -0.87 -13.20 11.20
CA ARG A 204 -1.61 -13.57 12.43
C ARG A 204 -2.11 -12.39 13.25
N ASP A 205 -2.11 -11.19 12.65
CA ASP A 205 -2.45 -9.92 13.30
C ASP A 205 -1.62 -9.64 14.57
N LEU A 206 -0.43 -10.26 14.64
CA LEU A 206 0.51 -9.96 15.69
C LEU A 206 1.13 -8.60 15.38
N ILE A 207 1.04 -7.70 16.37
CA ILE A 207 1.70 -6.41 16.33
C ILE A 207 3.19 -6.68 16.54
N PHE A 208 3.88 -6.95 15.44
CA PHE A 208 5.30 -7.27 15.44
C PHE A 208 6.03 -6.29 14.53
N ARG A 209 6.98 -5.52 15.07
CA ARG A 209 7.91 -4.71 14.26
C ARG A 209 9.14 -5.56 13.95
N LYS A 210 9.69 -5.43 12.74
CA LYS A 210 10.88 -6.19 12.32
C LYS A 210 12.00 -5.92 13.33
N GLY A 211 12.43 -6.96 14.03
CA GLY A 211 13.37 -6.87 15.15
C GLY A 211 14.40 -7.98 15.07
N ASP A 212 15.02 -8.30 16.21
CA ASP A 212 15.98 -9.40 16.29
C ASP A 212 15.35 -10.74 15.86
N LEU A 213 16.08 -11.50 15.03
CA LEU A 213 15.58 -12.76 14.48
C LEU A 213 15.26 -13.79 15.57
N ASN A 214 16.03 -13.84 16.67
CA ASN A 214 15.74 -14.80 17.73
C ASN A 214 14.40 -14.49 18.40
N GLN A 215 14.09 -13.20 18.57
CA GLN A 215 12.78 -12.79 19.07
C GLN A 215 11.66 -13.16 18.08
N MET A 216 11.87 -12.95 16.77
CA MET A 216 10.93 -13.38 15.73
C MET A 216 10.67 -14.88 15.82
N LEU A 217 11.71 -15.69 15.92
CA LEU A 217 11.62 -17.14 15.99
C LEU A 217 10.95 -17.63 17.26
N ALA A 218 11.26 -17.03 18.42
CA ALA A 218 10.62 -17.37 19.69
C ALA A 218 9.10 -17.10 19.64
N ILE A 219 8.69 -15.97 19.07
CA ILE A 219 7.28 -15.63 18.88
C ILE A 219 6.65 -16.56 17.84
N ALA A 220 7.31 -16.81 16.71
CA ALA A 220 6.80 -17.68 15.65
C ALA A 220 6.55 -19.10 16.18
N ARG A 221 7.44 -19.62 17.02
CA ARG A 221 7.27 -20.90 17.72
C ARG A 221 6.11 -20.84 18.72
N LYS A 222 6.03 -19.79 19.54
CA LYS A 222 4.92 -19.61 20.51
C LYS A 222 3.54 -19.63 19.84
N TYR A 223 3.44 -19.11 18.62
CA TYR A 223 2.20 -19.05 17.85
C TYR A 223 2.05 -20.19 16.83
N ASN A 224 2.88 -21.24 16.90
CA ASN A 224 2.85 -22.41 16.01
C ASN A 224 2.91 -22.03 14.50
N ILE A 225 3.63 -20.95 14.17
CA ILE A 225 3.91 -20.55 12.80
C ILE A 225 5.01 -21.43 12.22
N ILE A 226 6.01 -21.74 13.05
CA ILE A 226 7.10 -22.69 12.75
C ILE A 226 7.13 -23.79 13.81
N THR A 227 7.53 -25.00 13.42
CA THR A 227 7.76 -26.12 14.34
C THR A 227 9.09 -25.97 15.09
N SER A 228 9.30 -26.75 16.15
CA SER A 228 10.60 -26.81 16.83
C SER A 228 11.73 -27.24 15.87
N THR A 229 11.46 -28.19 14.98
CA THR A 229 12.43 -28.64 13.98
C THR A 229 12.77 -27.56 12.95
N GLU A 230 11.81 -26.71 12.58
CA GLU A 230 12.03 -25.56 11.71
C GLU A 230 12.81 -24.47 12.44
N PHE A 231 12.52 -24.22 13.72
CA PHE A 231 13.26 -23.30 14.57
C PHE A 231 14.76 -23.67 14.62
N ASP A 232 15.07 -24.95 14.89
CA ASP A 232 16.45 -25.43 14.96
C ASP A 232 17.18 -25.27 13.61
N LYS A 233 16.46 -25.51 12.50
CA LYS A 233 17.00 -25.28 11.14
C LYS A 233 17.32 -23.82 10.88
N VAL A 234 16.43 -22.89 11.23
CA VAL A 234 16.70 -21.45 11.04
C VAL A 234 17.90 -21.02 11.88
N GLN A 235 18.01 -21.53 13.12
CA GLN A 235 19.15 -21.23 13.99
C GLN A 235 20.46 -21.79 13.41
N ALA A 236 20.44 -22.99 12.82
CA ALA A 236 21.59 -23.53 12.10
C ALA A 236 22.00 -22.63 10.92
N PHE A 237 21.04 -22.17 10.10
CA PHE A 237 21.32 -21.23 9.01
C PHE A 237 21.88 -19.89 9.50
N GLN A 238 21.38 -19.38 10.63
CA GLN A 238 21.89 -18.16 11.26
C GLN A 238 23.34 -18.34 11.73
N ASN A 239 23.67 -19.49 12.32
CA ASN A 239 25.03 -19.82 12.73
C ASN A 239 25.97 -19.91 11.52
N SER A 240 25.55 -20.57 10.43
CA SER A 240 26.32 -20.62 9.17
C SER A 240 26.55 -19.22 8.59
N ARG A 241 25.52 -18.37 8.58
CA ARG A 241 25.64 -16.96 8.15
C ARG A 241 26.68 -16.22 8.99
N ASN A 242 26.57 -16.29 10.31
CA ASN A 242 27.44 -15.56 11.22
C ASN A 242 28.89 -16.07 11.16
N ALA A 243 29.08 -17.38 11.00
CA ALA A 243 30.40 -17.98 10.80
C ALA A 243 31.07 -17.44 9.53
N GLY A 244 30.33 -17.34 8.42
CA GLY A 244 30.85 -16.78 7.18
C GLY A 244 31.22 -15.29 7.25
N ILE A 245 30.54 -14.51 8.09
CA ILE A 245 30.90 -13.11 8.36
C ILE A 245 32.23 -13.02 9.13
N GLN A 246 32.41 -13.88 10.14
CA GLN A 246 33.54 -13.78 11.07
C GLN A 246 34.82 -14.43 10.54
N LEU A 247 34.70 -15.58 9.87
CA LEU A 247 35.87 -16.38 9.52
C LEU A 247 36.48 -15.99 8.17
N LEU A 248 35.79 -15.24 7.30
CA LEU A 248 36.19 -14.95 5.91
C LEU A 248 36.58 -16.19 5.07
N THR A 249 36.43 -17.40 5.63
CA THR A 249 37.01 -18.66 5.15
C THR A 249 36.06 -19.84 5.30
N SER A 250 34.93 -19.73 6.00
CA SER A 250 33.93 -20.80 5.98
C SER A 250 33.21 -20.77 4.64
N GLU A 251 33.61 -21.67 3.75
CA GLU A 251 32.98 -21.86 2.45
C GLU A 251 31.57 -22.39 2.65
N ILE A 252 30.57 -21.51 2.56
CA ILE A 252 29.19 -21.97 2.42
C ILE A 252 29.11 -22.76 1.11
N THR A 253 28.74 -24.02 1.23
CA THR A 253 28.67 -24.93 0.09
C THR A 253 27.40 -24.68 -0.71
N LYS A 254 27.43 -25.03 -2.00
CA LYS A 254 26.23 -25.02 -2.85
C LYS A 254 25.08 -25.84 -2.25
N ALA A 255 25.41 -26.97 -1.61
CA ALA A 255 24.42 -27.86 -0.98
C ALA A 255 23.69 -27.20 0.20
N GLU A 256 24.41 -26.43 1.04
CA GLU A 256 23.80 -25.68 2.15
C GLU A 256 22.88 -24.57 1.64
N LEU A 257 23.27 -23.91 0.56
CA LEU A 257 22.46 -22.89 -0.10
C LEU A 257 21.20 -23.49 -0.75
N ASP A 258 21.32 -24.61 -1.43
CA ASP A 258 20.18 -25.34 -2.00
C ASP A 258 19.20 -25.77 -0.89
N ASN A 259 19.73 -26.22 0.26
CA ASN A 259 18.94 -26.55 1.44
C ASN A 259 18.18 -25.32 1.97
N LEU A 260 18.85 -24.17 2.13
CA LEU A 260 18.21 -22.92 2.55
C LEU A 260 17.10 -22.49 1.57
N LEU A 261 17.36 -22.48 0.27
CA LEU A 261 16.38 -22.11 -0.75
C LEU A 261 15.18 -23.06 -0.75
N SER A 262 15.40 -24.37 -0.58
CA SER A 262 14.31 -25.34 -0.44
C SER A 262 13.47 -25.11 0.83
N PHE A 263 14.13 -24.74 1.93
CA PHE A 263 13.46 -24.42 3.19
C PHE A 263 12.60 -23.16 3.07
N ILE A 264 13.13 -22.11 2.43
CA ILE A 264 12.40 -20.86 2.16
C ILE A 264 11.12 -21.14 1.36
N LYS A 265 11.22 -21.95 0.29
CA LYS A 265 10.04 -22.36 -0.51
C LYS A 265 8.99 -23.07 0.35
N ASN A 266 9.41 -23.97 1.23
CA ASN A 266 8.50 -24.70 2.12
C ASN A 266 7.79 -23.77 3.12
N ILE A 267 8.50 -22.77 3.66
CA ILE A 267 7.90 -21.76 4.55
C ILE A 267 6.89 -20.90 3.79
N PHE A 268 7.24 -20.41 2.59
CA PHE A 268 6.33 -19.60 1.77
C PHE A 268 5.03 -20.34 1.45
N ASN A 269 5.14 -21.59 0.99
CA ASN A 269 3.97 -22.42 0.68
C ASN A 269 3.06 -22.60 1.91
N LYS A 270 3.63 -22.74 3.12
CA LYS A 270 2.82 -22.83 4.36
C LYS A 270 2.15 -21.52 4.73
N THR A 271 2.77 -20.38 4.42
CA THR A 271 2.27 -19.06 4.78
C THR A 271 1.17 -18.56 3.84
N GLU A 272 1.23 -18.89 2.56
CA GLU A 272 0.17 -18.54 1.59
C GLU A 272 -1.10 -19.37 1.78
N ILE A 273 -0.99 -20.64 2.21
CA ILE A 273 -2.14 -21.56 2.32
C ILE A 273 -2.98 -21.34 3.61
N LYS A 274 -2.52 -20.52 4.57
CA LYS A 274 -3.20 -20.33 5.87
C LYS A 274 -3.84 -18.96 6.09
N SER A 275 -3.84 -18.05 5.12
CA SER A 275 -4.76 -16.90 5.16
C SER A 275 -6.17 -17.42 4.90
N THR A 276 -6.95 -17.58 5.97
CA THR A 276 -8.33 -18.07 5.96
C THR A 276 -9.13 -17.39 4.85
N PRO A 277 -9.96 -18.15 4.08
CA PRO A 277 -10.69 -17.62 2.96
C PRO A 277 -11.78 -16.67 3.45
N ILE A 278 -11.84 -15.49 2.83
CA ILE A 278 -13.09 -14.75 2.76
C ILE A 278 -13.91 -15.48 1.70
N GLU A 279 -14.90 -16.26 2.16
CA GLU A 279 -15.97 -16.77 1.31
C GLU A 279 -16.69 -15.57 0.66
N GLU A 280 -16.63 -15.47 -0.67
CA GLU A 280 -17.79 -15.69 -1.53
C GLU A 280 -17.44 -15.55 -3.03
N SER A 281 -18.00 -16.49 -3.79
CA SER A 281 -18.00 -16.69 -5.25
C SER A 281 -16.78 -17.40 -5.87
N ALA A 282 -17.13 -18.41 -6.67
CA ALA A 282 -16.31 -19.50 -7.22
C ALA A 282 -14.97 -19.10 -7.87
N PRO A 283 -13.94 -19.98 -7.80
CA PRO A 283 -12.60 -19.65 -8.27
C PRO A 283 -12.55 -19.74 -9.79
N ILE A 284 -12.35 -18.58 -10.43
CA ILE A 284 -11.66 -18.54 -11.70
C ILE A 284 -10.20 -18.33 -11.34
N GLU A 285 -9.34 -19.32 -11.60
CA GLU A 285 -7.91 -19.27 -11.27
C GLU A 285 -7.26 -17.97 -11.76
N GLU A 286 -7.03 -17.02 -10.85
CA GLU A 286 -6.23 -15.83 -11.11
C GLU A 286 -4.76 -16.24 -11.13
N PHE A 287 -4.22 -16.48 -12.33
CA PHE A 287 -2.79 -16.59 -12.51
C PHE A 287 -2.12 -15.23 -12.18
N SER A 288 -1.48 -15.17 -11.02
CA SER A 288 -0.57 -14.09 -10.66
C SER A 288 0.55 -13.98 -11.70
N ASN A 289 0.50 -12.93 -12.53
CA ASN A 289 1.63 -12.47 -13.34
C ASN A 289 1.99 -11.05 -12.89
N GLN A 290 3.28 -10.72 -12.98
CA GLN A 290 3.79 -9.43 -12.49
C GLN A 290 3.36 -8.21 -13.35
N TYR A 291 2.87 -8.45 -14.57
CA TYR A 291 2.64 -7.42 -15.58
C TYR A 291 1.25 -6.79 -15.51
N PHE A 292 0.26 -7.57 -15.11
CA PHE A 292 -1.16 -7.22 -15.17
C PHE A 292 -1.83 -7.35 -13.81
N LYS A 293 -3.04 -6.80 -13.67
CA LYS A 293 -3.86 -6.98 -12.47
C LYS A 293 -5.13 -7.74 -12.81
N GLY A 294 -5.43 -8.76 -12.02
CA GLY A 294 -6.61 -9.62 -12.23
C GLY A 294 -6.36 -10.75 -13.23
N LYS A 295 -7.43 -11.37 -13.70
CA LYS A 295 -7.36 -12.53 -14.61
C LYS A 295 -6.65 -12.20 -15.92
N VAL A 296 -5.67 -13.02 -16.27
CA VAL A 296 -4.98 -13.02 -17.56
C VAL A 296 -5.14 -14.38 -18.22
N PHE A 297 -5.62 -14.36 -19.45
CA PHE A 297 -5.81 -15.56 -20.26
C PHE A 297 -4.50 -15.93 -20.96
N LYS A 298 -4.26 -17.24 -21.05
CA LYS A 298 -3.14 -17.82 -21.83
C LYS A 298 -3.62 -18.38 -23.18
N ASP A 299 -4.93 -18.36 -23.41
CA ASP A 299 -5.55 -18.85 -24.63
C ASP A 299 -6.42 -17.73 -25.24
N PHE A 300 -6.29 -17.55 -26.55
CA PHE A 300 -7.01 -16.50 -27.26
C PHE A 300 -8.50 -16.80 -27.37
N SER A 301 -8.87 -18.08 -27.54
CA SER A 301 -10.26 -18.51 -27.75
C SER A 301 -11.19 -18.14 -26.58
N SER A 302 -10.81 -18.45 -25.33
CA SER A 302 -11.62 -18.13 -24.16
C SER A 302 -11.67 -16.62 -23.92
N ALA A 303 -10.57 -15.91 -24.18
CA ALA A 303 -10.53 -14.45 -24.07
C ALA A 303 -11.46 -13.78 -25.09
N LYS A 304 -11.50 -14.30 -26.33
CA LYS A 304 -12.38 -13.83 -27.40
C LYS A 304 -13.85 -14.08 -27.09
N GLN A 305 -14.18 -15.26 -26.58
CA GLN A 305 -15.54 -15.57 -26.13
C GLN A 305 -15.99 -14.58 -25.04
N LEU A 306 -15.19 -14.42 -23.98
CA LEU A 306 -15.54 -13.51 -22.89
C LEU A 306 -15.64 -12.06 -23.37
N SER A 307 -14.71 -11.62 -24.21
CA SER A 307 -14.71 -10.29 -24.83
C SER A 307 -16.02 -9.99 -25.56
N GLY A 308 -16.55 -10.95 -26.31
CA GLY A 308 -17.87 -10.85 -26.96
C GLY A 308 -19.03 -10.82 -25.96
N GLU A 309 -18.99 -11.66 -24.91
CA GLU A 309 -20.05 -11.73 -23.90
C GLU A 309 -20.21 -10.42 -23.10
N ILE A 310 -19.09 -9.78 -22.74
CA ILE A 310 -19.11 -8.54 -21.92
C ILE A 310 -18.83 -7.26 -22.73
N ASN A 311 -18.76 -7.37 -24.06
CA ASN A 311 -18.49 -6.28 -25.00
C ASN A 311 -17.27 -5.41 -24.61
N LYS A 312 -16.14 -6.07 -24.32
CA LYS A 312 -14.93 -5.40 -23.80
C LYS A 312 -13.71 -5.77 -24.64
N PRO A 313 -12.91 -4.80 -25.14
CA PRO A 313 -11.79 -5.09 -26.03
C PRO A 313 -10.71 -5.95 -25.37
N ILE A 314 -9.91 -6.64 -26.19
CA ILE A 314 -8.83 -7.51 -25.73
C ILE A 314 -7.51 -6.73 -25.77
N PHE A 315 -6.74 -6.76 -24.69
CA PHE A 315 -5.37 -6.31 -24.62
C PHE A 315 -4.46 -7.55 -24.60
N MET A 316 -3.91 -7.89 -25.75
CA MET A 316 -3.13 -9.10 -25.96
C MET A 316 -1.65 -8.79 -26.13
N VAL A 317 -0.81 -9.47 -25.36
CA VAL A 317 0.64 -9.45 -25.55
C VAL A 317 1.10 -10.82 -26.01
N ILE A 318 1.74 -10.84 -27.18
CA ILE A 318 2.32 -12.04 -27.80
C ILE A 318 3.83 -12.01 -27.58
N TYR A 319 4.39 -13.13 -27.13
CA TYR A 319 5.84 -13.31 -26.98
C TYR A 319 6.28 -14.65 -27.55
N ASP A 320 7.58 -14.79 -27.77
CA ASP A 320 8.23 -16.03 -28.20
C ASP A 320 8.96 -16.68 -27.01
N ASP A 321 8.40 -17.74 -26.42
CA ASP A 321 9.01 -18.46 -25.29
C ASP A 321 10.29 -19.19 -25.69
N SER A 322 10.47 -19.50 -26.99
CA SER A 322 11.71 -20.09 -27.52
C SER A 322 12.86 -19.07 -27.61
N ASN A 323 12.56 -17.77 -27.63
CA ASN A 323 13.57 -16.73 -27.60
C ASN A 323 14.21 -16.66 -26.18
N PRO A 324 15.55 -16.62 -26.03
CA PRO A 324 16.21 -16.56 -24.71
C PRO A 324 15.76 -15.41 -23.81
N THR A 325 15.31 -14.31 -24.42
CA THR A 325 14.81 -13.13 -23.69
C THR A 325 13.29 -13.11 -23.53
N LYS A 326 12.60 -14.12 -24.08
CA LYS A 326 11.14 -14.18 -24.22
C LYS A 326 10.59 -12.92 -24.89
N SER A 327 11.16 -12.53 -26.03
CA SER A 327 10.84 -11.25 -26.69
C SER A 327 10.99 -10.03 -25.77
N LYS A 328 12.06 -10.03 -24.95
CA LYS A 328 12.31 -9.04 -23.89
C LYS A 328 11.12 -8.78 -22.97
N LEU A 329 10.22 -9.74 -22.76
CA LEU A 329 8.96 -9.57 -22.02
C LEU A 329 9.15 -8.87 -20.66
N LYS A 330 10.14 -9.32 -19.87
CA LYS A 330 10.42 -8.71 -18.55
C LYS A 330 10.80 -7.24 -18.66
N HIS A 331 11.59 -6.87 -19.66
CA HIS A 331 12.04 -5.50 -19.85
C HIS A 331 10.97 -4.65 -20.53
N ALA A 332 10.54 -5.04 -21.73
CA ALA A 332 9.58 -4.30 -22.53
C ALA A 332 8.24 -4.13 -21.81
N LEU A 333 7.56 -5.24 -21.50
CA LEU A 333 6.24 -5.19 -20.86
C LEU A 333 6.35 -4.72 -19.41
N GLY A 334 7.40 -5.12 -18.68
CA GLY A 334 7.61 -4.69 -17.30
C GLY A 334 7.71 -3.18 -17.15
N TYR A 335 8.50 -2.50 -17.99
CA TYR A 335 8.55 -1.04 -18.00
C TYR A 335 7.28 -0.41 -18.58
N PHE A 336 6.70 -0.97 -19.63
CA PHE A 336 5.44 -0.48 -20.20
C PHE A 336 4.31 -0.42 -19.16
N THR A 337 4.21 -1.43 -18.30
CA THR A 337 3.20 -1.50 -17.23
C THR A 337 3.71 -1.12 -15.84
N GLU A 338 4.86 -0.47 -15.73
CA GLU A 338 5.48 -0.13 -14.43
C GLU A 338 4.53 0.66 -13.52
N TYR A 339 3.81 1.64 -14.10
CA TYR A 339 2.84 2.42 -13.35
C TYR A 339 1.62 1.59 -12.98
N GLU A 340 1.30 1.62 -11.68
CA GLU A 340 0.07 1.02 -11.14
C GLU A 340 -1.20 1.57 -11.81
N THR A 341 -1.18 2.82 -12.26
CA THR A 341 -2.26 3.43 -13.06
C THR A 341 -2.45 2.73 -14.40
N THR A 342 -1.37 2.38 -15.10
CA THR A 342 -1.44 1.65 -16.38
C THR A 342 -2.07 0.27 -16.16
N LYS A 343 -1.62 -0.47 -15.14
CA LYS A 343 -2.19 -1.78 -14.80
C LYS A 343 -3.69 -1.72 -14.45
N ASN A 344 -4.10 -0.70 -13.70
CA ASN A 344 -5.52 -0.49 -13.36
C ASN A 344 -6.35 -0.19 -14.61
N LEU A 345 -5.88 0.71 -15.49
CA LEU A 345 -6.56 1.03 -16.74
C LEU A 345 -6.71 -0.19 -17.64
N ILE A 346 -5.67 -1.02 -17.73
CA ILE A 346 -5.73 -2.28 -18.50
C ILE A 346 -6.79 -3.21 -17.91
N LYS A 347 -6.76 -3.47 -16.59
CA LYS A 347 -7.74 -4.32 -15.90
C LYS A 347 -9.18 -3.83 -16.10
N GLU A 348 -9.41 -2.54 -15.95
CA GLU A 348 -10.75 -1.94 -15.98
C GLU A 348 -11.34 -1.92 -17.39
N ASN A 349 -10.52 -1.74 -18.42
CA ASN A 349 -10.98 -1.46 -19.79
C ASN A 349 -10.76 -2.61 -20.78
N PHE A 350 -9.91 -3.58 -20.48
CA PHE A 350 -9.62 -4.69 -21.40
C PHE A 350 -9.74 -6.10 -20.79
N ILE A 351 -9.98 -7.10 -21.64
CA ILE A 351 -9.69 -8.51 -21.35
C ILE A 351 -8.19 -8.74 -21.58
N GLN A 352 -7.50 -9.25 -20.57
CA GLN A 352 -6.03 -9.34 -20.57
C GLN A 352 -5.59 -10.70 -21.11
N VAL A 353 -4.71 -10.71 -22.10
CA VAL A 353 -4.15 -11.93 -22.70
C VAL A 353 -2.63 -11.82 -22.73
N LEU A 354 -1.95 -12.86 -22.23
CA LEU A 354 -0.50 -13.01 -22.33
C LEU A 354 -0.21 -14.40 -22.86
N VAL A 355 0.20 -14.47 -24.12
CA VAL A 355 0.18 -15.71 -24.88
C VAL A 355 1.47 -15.91 -25.67
N ASP A 356 1.89 -17.16 -25.79
CA ASP A 356 3.03 -17.55 -26.62
C ASP A 356 2.63 -17.59 -28.11
N LYS A 357 3.56 -17.29 -29.01
CA LYS A 357 3.32 -17.27 -30.46
C LYS A 357 2.83 -18.60 -31.04
N ASP A 358 3.17 -19.73 -30.41
CA ASP A 358 2.85 -21.08 -30.90
C ASP A 358 1.44 -21.52 -30.48
N VAL A 359 0.72 -20.70 -29.70
CA VAL A 359 -0.68 -20.98 -29.34
C VAL A 359 -1.59 -20.88 -30.58
N PRO A 360 -2.54 -21.81 -30.79
CA PRO A 360 -3.43 -21.79 -31.96
C PRO A 360 -4.17 -20.46 -32.11
N ASN A 361 -4.31 -20.01 -33.36
CA ASN A 361 -4.95 -18.75 -33.75
C ASN A 361 -4.23 -17.47 -33.28
N VAL A 362 -3.01 -17.57 -32.73
CA VAL A 362 -2.21 -16.37 -32.38
C VAL A 362 -1.32 -15.94 -33.54
N ALA A 363 -0.82 -16.89 -34.32
CA ALA A 363 0.10 -16.62 -35.42
C ALA A 363 -0.46 -15.67 -36.49
N GLU A 364 -1.79 -15.60 -36.67
CA GLU A 364 -2.44 -14.67 -37.61
C GLU A 364 -2.28 -13.19 -37.22
N PHE A 365 -1.98 -12.91 -35.95
CA PHE A 365 -1.76 -11.56 -35.43
C PHE A 365 -0.28 -11.16 -35.40
N ILE A 366 0.62 -11.99 -35.92
CA ILE A 366 2.06 -11.68 -35.97
C ILE A 366 2.40 -11.30 -37.42
N PRO A 367 2.88 -10.07 -37.68
CA PRO A 367 3.36 -9.71 -39.01
C PRO A 367 4.47 -10.66 -39.47
N ILE A 368 4.46 -11.07 -40.74
CA ILE A 368 5.45 -12.01 -41.30
C ILE A 368 6.90 -11.52 -41.10
N GLU A 369 7.09 -10.20 -41.10
CA GLU A 369 8.38 -9.54 -40.96
C GLU A 369 8.80 -9.31 -39.49
N ASP A 370 7.95 -9.60 -38.51
CA ASP A 370 8.26 -9.38 -37.09
C ASP A 370 8.86 -10.65 -36.45
N PRO A 371 10.17 -10.68 -36.17
CA PRO A 371 10.81 -11.83 -35.54
C PRO A 371 10.48 -11.96 -34.03
N LEU A 372 9.64 -11.08 -33.48
CA LEU A 372 9.33 -10.98 -32.05
C LEU A 372 10.59 -10.78 -31.19
N GLU A 373 11.52 -9.92 -31.64
CA GLU A 373 12.64 -9.47 -30.80
C GLU A 373 12.16 -8.71 -29.55
N ASN A 374 11.03 -8.01 -29.67
CA ASN A 374 10.25 -7.45 -28.57
C ASN A 374 8.85 -8.08 -28.60
N CYS A 375 8.19 -8.18 -27.45
CA CYS A 375 6.83 -8.69 -27.41
C CYS A 375 5.89 -7.74 -28.17
N LEU A 376 4.89 -8.33 -28.82
CA LEU A 376 3.95 -7.61 -29.68
C LEU A 376 2.68 -7.31 -28.89
N LEU A 377 2.24 -6.05 -28.89
CA LEU A 377 0.95 -5.64 -28.36
C LEU A 377 -0.07 -5.63 -29.49
N VAL A 378 -1.17 -6.34 -29.29
CA VAL A 378 -2.34 -6.35 -30.16
C VAL A 378 -3.57 -6.00 -29.34
N ILE A 379 -4.31 -4.97 -29.77
CA ILE A 379 -5.58 -4.59 -29.16
C ILE A 379 -6.70 -4.91 -30.15
N LEU A 380 -7.65 -5.73 -29.73
CA LEU A 380 -8.74 -6.21 -30.57
C LEU A 380 -10.09 -5.72 -30.04
N THR A 381 -10.99 -5.34 -30.93
CA THR A 381 -12.41 -5.16 -30.59
C THR A 381 -13.04 -6.51 -30.21
N PRO A 382 -14.23 -6.52 -29.57
CA PRO A 382 -15.00 -7.74 -29.32
C PRO A 382 -15.29 -8.57 -30.57
N ASN A 383 -15.39 -7.91 -31.73
CA ASN A 383 -15.60 -8.57 -33.03
C ASN A 383 -14.30 -9.14 -33.64
N GLY A 384 -13.15 -8.93 -33.00
CA GLY A 384 -11.85 -9.39 -33.47
C GLY A 384 -11.15 -8.46 -34.46
N THR A 385 -11.64 -7.23 -34.65
CA THR A 385 -10.94 -6.22 -35.48
C THR A 385 -9.75 -5.66 -34.72
N ILE A 386 -8.60 -5.53 -35.36
CA ILE A 386 -7.40 -4.93 -34.76
C ILE A 386 -7.61 -3.42 -34.66
N LEU A 387 -7.65 -2.89 -33.42
CA LEU A 387 -7.56 -1.46 -33.14
C LEU A 387 -6.11 -0.98 -33.19
N ARG A 388 -5.18 -1.84 -32.75
CA ARG A 388 -3.75 -1.49 -32.64
C ARG A 388 -2.88 -2.74 -32.70
N GLN A 389 -1.74 -2.62 -33.37
CA GLN A 389 -0.71 -3.65 -33.45
C GLN A 389 0.66 -2.96 -33.48
N GLU A 390 1.46 -3.10 -32.43
CA GLU A 390 2.80 -2.51 -32.34
C GLU A 390 3.68 -3.26 -31.34
N GLY A 391 5.01 -3.18 -31.50
CA GLY A 391 5.94 -3.71 -30.50
C GLY A 391 5.85 -2.96 -29.17
N VAL A 392 5.96 -3.67 -28.05
CA VAL A 392 5.91 -3.07 -26.72
C VAL A 392 7.20 -2.30 -26.43
N SER A 393 7.09 -1.00 -26.17
CA SER A 393 8.23 -0.16 -25.77
C SER A 393 8.51 -0.29 -24.27
N GLY A 394 9.78 -0.45 -23.89
CA GLY A 394 10.21 -0.43 -22.48
C GLY A 394 10.26 0.98 -21.88
N ASN A 395 9.13 1.70 -21.89
CA ASN A 395 9.00 3.05 -21.33
C ASN A 395 7.61 3.22 -20.65
N PRO A 396 7.54 3.56 -19.35
CA PRO A 396 6.27 3.69 -18.62
C PRO A 396 5.33 4.78 -19.14
N ASP A 397 5.87 5.93 -19.56
CA ASP A 397 5.07 7.06 -20.02
C ASP A 397 4.42 6.76 -21.37
N VAL A 398 5.16 6.08 -22.25
CA VAL A 398 4.62 5.57 -23.52
C VAL A 398 3.52 4.55 -23.23
N GLY A 399 3.74 3.61 -22.30
CA GLY A 399 2.75 2.62 -21.93
C GLY A 399 1.43 3.23 -21.44
N LEU A 400 1.50 4.20 -20.53
CA LEU A 400 0.33 4.92 -20.05
C LEU A 400 -0.38 5.69 -21.18
N GLY A 401 0.38 6.37 -22.04
CA GLY A 401 -0.16 7.10 -23.18
C GLY A 401 -0.89 6.20 -24.18
N ARG A 402 -0.29 5.04 -24.52
CA ARG A 402 -0.87 4.06 -25.45
C ARG A 402 -2.15 3.43 -24.93
N VAL A 403 -2.20 3.08 -23.64
CA VAL A 403 -3.42 2.52 -23.03
C VAL A 403 -4.55 3.56 -23.05
N ARG A 404 -4.28 4.82 -22.71
CA ARG A 404 -5.30 5.89 -22.79
C ARG A 404 -5.78 6.13 -24.21
N GLN A 405 -4.87 6.12 -25.18
CA GLN A 405 -5.20 6.26 -26.59
C GLN A 405 -6.10 5.11 -27.03
N ALA A 406 -5.76 3.86 -26.70
CA ALA A 406 -6.57 2.70 -27.06
C ALA A 406 -7.98 2.72 -26.45
N ILE A 407 -8.14 3.24 -25.21
CA ILE A 407 -9.45 3.43 -24.59
C ILE A 407 -10.27 4.47 -25.37
N SER A 408 -9.64 5.58 -25.77
CA SER A 408 -10.29 6.61 -26.58
C SER A 408 -10.67 6.10 -27.97
N ASP A 409 -9.76 5.37 -28.63
CA ASP A 409 -9.97 4.77 -29.94
C ASP A 409 -11.17 3.81 -29.88
N TRP A 410 -11.28 3.00 -28.82
CA TRP A 410 -12.42 2.10 -28.60
C TRP A 410 -13.73 2.85 -28.37
N ALA A 411 -13.74 3.87 -27.50
CA ALA A 411 -14.95 4.65 -27.22
C ALA A 411 -15.54 5.27 -28.50
N ASN A 412 -14.69 5.75 -29.40
CA ASN A 412 -15.10 6.32 -30.69
C ASN A 412 -15.64 5.30 -31.70
N THR A 413 -15.41 4.00 -31.49
CA THR A 413 -16.00 2.94 -32.33
C THR A 413 -17.36 2.44 -31.85
N THR A 414 -17.76 2.85 -30.65
CA THR A 414 -19.06 2.49 -30.05
C THR A 414 -20.11 3.61 -30.12
N GLU A 415 -19.70 4.82 -30.50
CA GLU A 415 -20.58 5.93 -30.93
C GLU A 415 -20.92 5.79 -32.43
#